data_AF-A0A4U2MHF2-F1
#
_entry.id   AF-A0A4U2MHF2-F1
#
_cell.length_a   1.000
_cell.length_b   1.000
_cell.length_c   1.000
_cell.angle_alpha   90.00
_cell.angle_beta   90.00
_cell.angle_gamma   90.00
#
_symmetry.space_group_name_H-M   'P 1'
#
loop_
_entity.id
_entity.type
_entity.pdbx_description
1 polymer ?
#
loop_
_entity_poly.entity_id
_entity_poly.type
_entity_poly.pdbx_seq_one_letter_code
_entity_poly.pdbx_strand_id
1 'polypeptide(L)'
;MFETTYLAGGRLDPPFHPTKTEPFVPGFIMDSTSYKTDEVKYILPADMEIYAISVSSSMYELDDKWDLIVNGQPVCQDIYTKRIPEGMHFMVYKAVAAGSTITFRFHNQGILDKTVWFELHFLR
;
A
#
# COMPACT_ATOMS: atom_id res chain seq x y z
N MET A 1 -23.49 16.95 34.23
CA MET A 1 -23.40 16.85 32.76
C MET A 1 -21.92 17.01 32.44
N PHE A 2 -21.23 15.94 32.07
CA PHE A 2 -19.82 16.04 31.66
C PHE A 2 -19.82 16.46 30.20
N GLU A 3 -19.46 17.71 29.92
CA GLU A 3 -19.11 18.13 28.57
C GLU A 3 -17.74 17.55 28.25
N THR A 4 -17.69 16.59 27.32
CA THR A 4 -16.44 16.17 26.69
C THR A 4 -16.04 17.26 25.70
N THR A 5 -15.22 18.20 26.15
CA THR A 5 -14.49 19.10 25.26
C THR A 5 -13.57 18.22 24.39
N TYR A 6 -13.83 18.16 23.09
CA TYR A 6 -12.97 17.45 22.15
C TYR A 6 -11.53 17.98 22.28
N LEU A 7 -10.61 17.13 22.73
CA LEU A 7 -9.19 17.42 22.74
C LEU A 7 -8.69 17.32 21.30
N ALA A 8 -8.78 18.43 20.57
CA ALA A 8 -8.20 18.52 19.23
C ALA A 8 -6.67 18.46 19.32
N GLY A 9 -6.07 17.54 18.57
CA GLY A 9 -4.63 17.34 18.41
C GLY A 9 -4.06 16.22 19.28
N GLY A 10 -3.26 15.35 18.65
CA GLY A 10 -2.52 14.28 19.32
C GLY A 10 -2.57 12.96 18.55
N ARG A 11 -2.09 11.86 19.17
CA ARG A 11 -2.15 10.50 18.58
C ARG A 11 -3.58 9.97 18.39
N LEU A 12 -4.58 10.64 18.98
CA LEU A 12 -5.99 10.26 18.88
C LEU A 12 -6.73 10.98 17.75
N ASP A 13 -6.04 11.89 17.04
CA ASP A 13 -6.60 12.64 15.93
C ASP A 13 -5.99 12.19 14.59
N PRO A 14 -6.69 12.39 13.47
CA PRO A 14 -6.13 12.17 12.14
C PRO A 14 -4.83 12.98 11.96
N PRO A 15 -3.80 12.40 11.31
CA PRO A 15 -3.81 11.12 10.61
C PRO A 15 -3.34 9.92 11.45
N PHE A 16 -3.16 10.04 12.77
CA PHE A 16 -2.71 8.93 13.63
C PHE A 16 -3.86 8.01 14.07
N HIS A 17 -5.08 8.54 14.15
CA HIS A 17 -6.30 7.78 14.34
C HIS A 17 -7.15 7.82 13.06
N PRO A 18 -7.74 6.70 12.62
CA PRO A 18 -8.55 6.68 11.42
C PRO A 18 -9.89 7.38 11.62
N THR A 19 -10.42 7.96 10.55
CA THR A 19 -11.80 8.49 10.51
C THR A 19 -12.79 7.44 10.02
N LYS A 20 -12.31 6.37 9.40
CA LYS A 20 -13.10 5.25 8.87
C LYS A 20 -12.91 4.01 9.73
N THR A 21 -13.86 3.08 9.69
CA THR A 21 -13.87 1.93 10.62
C THR A 21 -14.12 0.59 9.95
N GLU A 22 -14.60 0.55 8.71
CA GLU A 22 -14.85 -0.71 8.01
C GLU A 22 -13.59 -1.17 7.27
N PRO A 23 -13.02 -2.36 7.59
CA PRO A 23 -11.86 -2.86 6.87
C PRO A 23 -12.19 -3.18 5.41
N PHE A 24 -11.29 -2.81 4.51
CA PHE A 24 -11.36 -3.14 3.09
C PHE A 24 -9.97 -3.49 2.57
N VAL A 25 -9.77 -4.75 2.17
CA VAL A 25 -8.45 -5.29 1.78
C VAL A 25 -8.53 -5.96 0.41
N PRO A 26 -8.41 -5.20 -0.69
CA PRO A 26 -8.29 -5.79 -2.02
C PRO A 26 -6.91 -6.44 -2.22
N GLY A 27 -6.92 -7.68 -2.71
CA GLY A 27 -5.74 -8.43 -3.10
C GLY A 27 -5.55 -8.47 -4.62
N PHE A 28 -4.30 -8.53 -5.05
CA PHE A 28 -3.89 -8.48 -6.45
C PHE A 28 -2.79 -9.51 -6.74
N ILE A 29 -2.73 -9.95 -7.99
CA ILE A 29 -1.70 -10.80 -8.53
C ILE A 29 -1.24 -10.22 -9.87
N MET A 30 0.06 -10.27 -10.15
CA MET A 30 0.62 -9.89 -11.43
C MET A 30 1.81 -10.77 -11.80
N ASP A 31 1.99 -11.01 -13.10
CA ASP A 31 3.22 -11.59 -13.62
C ASP A 31 4.19 -10.47 -13.99
N SER A 32 5.48 -10.68 -13.74
CA SER A 32 6.55 -9.76 -14.09
C SER A 32 7.71 -10.51 -14.73
N THR A 33 8.07 -10.08 -15.93
CA THR A 33 9.18 -10.65 -16.70
C THR A 33 10.52 -10.20 -16.12
N SER A 34 11.53 -11.06 -16.20
CA SER A 34 12.92 -10.75 -15.86
C SER A 34 13.39 -9.43 -16.49
N TYR A 35 14.21 -8.69 -15.73
CA TYR A 35 14.76 -7.38 -16.10
C TYR A 35 13.73 -6.33 -16.55
N LYS A 36 12.52 -6.38 -16.00
CA LYS A 36 11.43 -5.46 -16.36
C LYS A 36 10.87 -4.74 -15.14
N THR A 37 10.21 -3.63 -15.41
CA THR A 37 9.35 -2.95 -14.45
C THR A 37 7.92 -3.02 -14.96
N ASP A 38 7.03 -3.55 -14.14
CA ASP A 38 5.62 -3.74 -14.45
C ASP A 38 4.75 -3.03 -13.40
N GLU A 39 3.54 -2.63 -13.79
CA GLU A 39 2.63 -1.85 -12.95
C GLU A 39 1.21 -2.44 -12.93
N VAL A 40 0.57 -2.37 -11.77
CA VAL A 40 -0.88 -2.58 -11.60
C VAL A 40 -1.50 -1.30 -11.07
N LYS A 41 -2.61 -0.88 -11.70
CA LYS A 41 -3.36 0.32 -11.32
C LYS A 41 -4.71 -0.07 -10.75
N TYR A 42 -5.07 0.54 -9.62
CA TYR A 42 -6.34 0.38 -8.95
C TYR A 42 -6.99 1.74 -8.71
N ILE A 43 -8.22 1.92 -9.20
CA ILE A 43 -9.01 3.14 -8.98
C ILE A 43 -9.88 2.94 -7.75
N LEU A 44 -9.75 3.84 -6.77
CA LEU A 44 -10.52 3.71 -5.53
C LEU A 44 -12.02 3.94 -5.77
N PRO A 45 -12.90 3.03 -5.30
CA PRO A 45 -14.34 3.13 -5.52
C PRO A 45 -15.04 4.08 -4.54
N ALA A 46 -14.38 4.48 -3.46
CA ALA A 46 -14.89 5.36 -2.43
C ALA A 46 -13.73 6.10 -1.75
N ASP A 47 -14.05 7.09 -0.90
CA ASP A 47 -13.08 7.68 0.01
C ASP A 47 -12.59 6.60 0.97
N MET A 48 -11.27 6.47 1.13
CA MET A 48 -10.65 5.41 1.93
C MET A 48 -9.46 5.97 2.71
N GLU A 49 -8.96 5.18 3.66
CA GLU A 49 -7.74 5.47 4.42
C GLU A 49 -6.78 4.29 4.30
N ILE A 50 -5.66 4.46 3.59
CA ILE A 50 -4.65 3.41 3.47
C ILE A 50 -3.75 3.40 4.71
N TYR A 51 -3.48 2.22 5.24
CA TYR A 51 -2.65 2.07 6.45
C TYR A 51 -1.61 0.96 6.38
N ALA A 52 -1.70 0.06 5.40
CA ALA A 52 -0.65 -0.92 5.16
C ALA A 52 -0.67 -1.43 3.72
N ILE A 53 0.44 -2.06 3.35
CA ILE A 53 0.56 -2.87 2.14
C ILE A 53 1.28 -4.16 2.50
N SER A 54 0.82 -5.28 1.95
CA SER A 54 1.54 -6.56 2.03
C SER A 54 2.03 -6.97 0.66
N VAL A 55 3.27 -7.44 0.55
CA VAL A 55 3.89 -7.83 -0.74
C VAL A 55 4.61 -9.17 -0.61
N SER A 56 4.45 -10.03 -1.61
CA SER A 56 5.15 -11.30 -1.76
C SER A 56 5.44 -11.59 -3.24
N SER A 57 6.42 -12.44 -3.51
CA SER A 57 6.84 -12.84 -4.86
C SER A 57 7.13 -14.33 -4.88
N SER A 58 6.90 -14.98 -6.02
CA SER A 58 7.12 -16.43 -6.20
C SER A 58 8.59 -16.80 -6.02
N MET A 59 9.49 -15.87 -6.31
CA MET A 59 10.93 -15.96 -6.10
C MET A 59 11.51 -14.61 -5.73
N TYR A 60 12.72 -14.62 -5.15
CA TYR A 60 13.35 -13.44 -4.58
C TYR A 60 14.79 -13.32 -5.04
N GLU A 61 15.12 -12.19 -5.64
CA GLU A 61 16.49 -11.82 -6.00
C GLU A 61 16.87 -10.50 -5.34
N LEU A 62 18.17 -10.28 -5.12
CA LEU A 62 18.68 -9.23 -4.23
C LEU A 62 18.19 -7.82 -4.59
N ASP A 63 18.04 -7.55 -5.88
CA ASP A 63 17.71 -6.22 -6.41
C ASP A 63 16.22 -6.05 -6.78
N ASP A 64 15.37 -7.03 -6.48
CA ASP A 64 13.93 -6.89 -6.69
C ASP A 64 13.35 -5.85 -5.74
N LYS A 65 12.64 -4.87 -6.30
CA LYS A 65 12.07 -3.75 -5.53
C LYS A 65 10.62 -3.51 -5.89
N TRP A 66 9.94 -2.75 -5.04
CA TRP A 66 8.61 -2.26 -5.34
C TRP A 66 8.38 -0.83 -4.85
N ASP A 67 7.48 -0.15 -5.57
CA ASP A 67 6.95 1.14 -5.20
C ASP A 67 5.44 1.04 -4.95
N LEU A 68 4.95 1.89 -4.06
CA LEU A 68 3.53 2.21 -3.94
C LEU A 68 3.35 3.69 -4.23
N ILE A 69 2.53 4.01 -5.23
CA ILE A 69 2.34 5.36 -5.74
C ILE A 69 0.87 5.72 -5.61
N VAL A 70 0.57 6.89 -5.04
CA VAL A 70 -0.79 7.39 -4.87
C VAL A 70 -0.93 8.70 -5.64
N ASN A 71 -1.81 8.73 -6.64
CA ASN A 71 -2.00 9.87 -7.54
C ASN A 71 -0.68 10.41 -8.12
N GLY A 72 0.20 9.50 -8.55
CA GLY A 72 1.51 9.83 -9.13
C GLY A 72 2.59 10.21 -8.12
N GLN A 73 2.29 10.26 -6.82
CA GLN A 73 3.27 10.54 -5.77
C GLN A 73 3.71 9.25 -5.07
N PRO A 74 5.02 8.92 -5.02
CA PRO A 74 5.52 7.77 -4.28
C PRO A 74 5.21 7.90 -2.78
N VAL A 75 4.56 6.89 -2.22
CA VAL A 75 4.35 6.69 -0.77
C VAL A 75 5.38 5.69 -0.24
N CYS A 76 5.69 4.68 -1.03
CA CYS A 76 6.79 3.74 -0.81
C CYS A 76 7.65 3.75 -2.08
N GLN A 77 8.96 3.79 -1.92
CA GLN A 77 9.88 3.89 -3.04
C GLN A 77 11.07 2.94 -2.83
N ASP A 78 11.42 2.19 -3.87
CA ASP A 78 12.60 1.31 -3.92
C ASP A 78 12.68 0.35 -2.72
N ILE A 79 11.53 -0.13 -2.24
CA ILE A 79 11.50 -1.07 -1.11
C ILE A 79 11.95 -2.44 -1.61
N TYR A 80 13.05 -2.94 -1.05
CA TYR A 80 13.59 -4.26 -1.40
C TYR A 80 12.63 -5.38 -1.00
N THR A 81 12.45 -6.33 -1.91
CA THR A 81 11.54 -7.47 -1.72
C THR A 81 12.21 -8.52 -0.85
N LYS A 82 11.65 -8.77 0.34
CA LYS A 82 12.20 -9.74 1.30
C LYS A 82 11.65 -11.13 1.03
N ARG A 83 12.46 -12.16 1.28
CA ARG A 83 12.12 -13.58 1.11
C ARG A 83 10.90 -14.06 1.92
N ILE A 84 10.52 -13.32 2.96
CA ILE A 84 9.34 -13.60 3.77
C ILE A 84 8.30 -12.54 3.41
N PRO A 85 7.01 -12.90 3.20
CA PRO A 85 5.95 -11.93 2.96
C PRO A 85 6.00 -10.81 4.00
N GLU A 86 6.04 -9.57 3.53
CA GLU A 86 6.13 -8.39 4.38
C GLU A 86 4.80 -7.65 4.36
N GLY A 87 4.25 -7.38 5.54
CA GLY A 87 3.23 -6.37 5.75
C GLY A 87 3.88 -5.11 6.30
N MET A 88 3.89 -4.02 5.54
CA MET A 88 4.39 -2.73 5.98
C MET A 88 3.23 -1.86 6.44
N HIS A 89 3.14 -1.65 7.75
CA HIS A 89 2.19 -0.71 8.34
C HIS A 89 2.75 0.71 8.31
N PHE A 90 1.93 1.65 7.87
CA PHE A 90 2.24 3.07 7.96
C PHE A 90 2.02 3.55 9.38
N MET A 91 2.80 4.56 9.79
CA MET A 91 2.59 5.21 11.09
C MET A 91 1.27 5.98 11.15
N VAL A 92 0.71 6.32 9.99
CA VAL A 92 -0.47 7.15 9.83
C VAL A 92 -1.44 6.55 8.82
N TYR A 93 -2.72 6.81 9.02
CA TYR A 93 -3.80 6.53 8.07
C TYR A 93 -3.82 7.65 7.04
N LYS A 94 -3.38 7.34 5.81
CA LYS A 94 -3.38 8.32 4.74
C LYS A 94 -4.76 8.32 4.08
N ALA A 95 -5.51 9.41 4.25
CA ALA A 95 -6.76 9.62 3.53
C ALA A 95 -6.51 9.71 2.01
N VAL A 96 -7.33 9.00 1.25
CA VAL A 96 -7.30 8.97 -0.21
C VAL A 96 -8.73 9.07 -0.73
N ALA A 97 -8.98 10.04 -1.60
CA ALA A 97 -10.32 10.29 -2.14
C ALA A 97 -10.73 9.24 -3.18
N ALA A 98 -12.04 9.04 -3.32
CA ALA A 98 -12.64 8.25 -4.40
C ALA A 98 -12.12 8.70 -5.78
N GLY A 99 -11.93 7.75 -6.69
CA GLY A 99 -11.37 8.01 -8.03
C GLY A 99 -9.84 8.22 -8.06
N SER A 100 -9.18 8.29 -6.89
CA SER A 100 -7.71 8.31 -6.85
C SER A 100 -7.14 7.01 -7.42
N THR A 101 -5.98 7.12 -8.08
CA THR A 101 -5.25 5.97 -8.61
C THR A 101 -4.17 5.53 -7.63
N ILE A 102 -4.22 4.26 -7.25
CA ILE A 102 -3.14 3.55 -6.58
C ILE A 102 -2.38 2.76 -7.64
N THR A 103 -1.08 2.98 -7.75
CA THR A 103 -0.21 2.19 -8.62
C THR A 103 0.76 1.41 -7.76
N PHE A 104 0.71 0.08 -7.88
CA PHE A 104 1.78 -0.79 -7.43
C PHE A 104 2.74 -1.00 -8.60
N ARG A 105 4.02 -0.80 -8.37
CA ARG A 105 5.07 -1.01 -9.37
C ARG A 105 6.06 -2.02 -8.82
N PHE A 106 6.36 -3.04 -9.62
CA PHE A 106 7.37 -4.02 -9.29
C PHE A 106 8.54 -3.91 -10.26
N HIS A 107 9.75 -3.87 -9.71
CA HIS A 107 11.01 -3.87 -10.43
C HIS A 107 11.61 -5.26 -10.33
N ASN A 108 11.35 -6.11 -11.33
CA ASN A 108 12.01 -7.39 -11.47
C ASN A 108 13.41 -7.16 -12.05
N GLN A 109 14.42 -7.04 -11.18
CA GLN A 109 15.81 -6.84 -11.59
C GLN A 109 16.59 -8.17 -11.68
N GLY A 110 15.89 -9.28 -11.47
CA GLY A 110 16.44 -10.61 -11.52
C GLY A 110 16.38 -11.28 -12.89
N ILE A 111 17.02 -12.44 -12.99
CA ILE A 111 17.09 -13.23 -14.24
C ILE A 111 15.86 -14.10 -14.47
N LEU A 112 14.97 -14.21 -13.46
CA LEU A 112 13.80 -15.09 -13.51
C LEU A 112 12.50 -14.29 -13.60
N ASP A 113 11.55 -14.84 -14.36
CA ASP A 113 10.18 -14.37 -14.35
C ASP A 113 9.51 -14.69 -13.01
N LYS A 114 8.63 -13.81 -12.56
CA LYS A 114 8.04 -13.84 -11.22
C LYS A 114 6.53 -13.62 -11.28
N THR A 115 5.83 -14.21 -10.33
CA THR A 115 4.46 -13.84 -9.99
C THR A 115 4.50 -13.11 -8.66
N VAL A 116 3.90 -11.93 -8.60
CA VAL A 116 3.91 -11.05 -7.44
C VAL A 116 2.49 -10.92 -6.92
N TRP A 117 2.34 -11.06 -5.60
CA TRP A 117 1.08 -10.87 -4.89
C TRP A 117 1.21 -9.66 -3.99
N PHE A 118 0.18 -8.83 -3.97
CA PHE A 118 0.12 -7.74 -3.02
C PHE A 118 -1.31 -7.46 -2.56
N GLU A 119 -1.42 -6.96 -1.33
CA GLU A 119 -2.66 -6.59 -0.69
C GLU A 119 -2.55 -5.15 -0.24
N LEU A 120 -3.58 -4.34 -0.52
CA LEU A 120 -3.66 -2.98 -0.04
C LEU A 120 -4.64 -2.94 1.13
N HIS A 121 -4.23 -2.39 2.27
CA HIS A 121 -5.05 -2.41 3.47
C HIS A 121 -5.65 -1.01 3.69
N PHE A 122 -6.97 -0.93 3.56
CA PHE A 122 -7.74 0.29 3.75
C PHE A 122 -8.75 0.18 4.89
N LEU A 123 -9.16 1.34 5.38
CA LEU A 123 -10.45 1.54 6.04
C LEU A 123 -11.37 2.32 5.09
N ARG A 124 -12.65 1.95 5.05
CA ARG A 124 -13.71 2.62 4.28
C ARG A 124 -14.89 3.03 5.17
#